data_AF-A0A173LIW5-F1
#
_entry.id   AF-A0A173LIW5-F1
#
_cell.length_a   1.000
_cell.length_b   1.000
_cell.length_c   1.000
_cell.angle_alpha   90.00
_cell.angle_beta   90.00
_cell.angle_gamma   90.00
#
_symmetry.space_group_name_H-M   'P 1'
#
loop_
_entity.id
_entity.type
_entity.pdbx_description
1 polymer ?
#
loop_
_entity_poly.entity_id
_entity_poly.type
_entity_poly.pdbx_seq_one_letter_code
_entity_poly.pdbx_strand_id
1 'polypeptide(L)'
;MAEYKAIMTLALAGHSYSEIVAAVGCSRREIAAVKKTITAYGITAGQASSMNPAEIAGMFPDGRKRVSEDYTKPDFDRVLASMKFNRHFTIQQAWGKYLADPVGAGKKYGYSQYCALFADHARIKDVVATLHHEPGRTMLVDWAGDTLEVLDAVTGVWDAFRKARF
;
A
#
# COMPACT_ATOMS: atom_id res chain seq x y z
N MET A 1 -6.60 -2.12 -18.86
CA MET A 1 -7.70 -1.48 -18.09
C MET A 1 -8.37 -0.36 -18.87
N ALA A 2 -7.63 0.43 -19.66
CA ALA A 2 -8.21 1.03 -20.86
C ALA A 2 -8.47 -0.11 -21.86
N GLU A 3 -9.70 -0.25 -22.34
CA GLU A 3 -10.13 -0.85 -23.63
C GLU A 3 -11.49 -1.57 -23.59
N TYR A 4 -12.13 -1.78 -22.41
CA TYR A 4 -13.49 -2.35 -22.39
C TYR A 4 -14.51 -1.50 -23.15
N LYS A 5 -14.38 -0.16 -23.10
CA LYS A 5 -15.22 0.76 -23.90
C LYS A 5 -15.01 0.54 -25.39
N ALA A 6 -13.76 0.41 -25.85
CA ALA A 6 -13.45 0.18 -27.26
C ALA A 6 -13.99 -1.18 -27.75
N ILE A 7 -13.80 -2.24 -26.95
CA ILE A 7 -14.37 -3.57 -27.25
C ILE A 7 -15.90 -3.50 -27.32
N MET A 8 -16.54 -2.80 -26.38
CA MET A 8 -18.00 -2.68 -26.30
C MET A 8 -18.57 -1.90 -27.50
N THR A 9 -17.93 -0.80 -27.89
CA THR A 9 -18.31 -0.02 -29.08
C THR A 9 -18.21 -0.85 -30.35
N LEU A 10 -17.08 -1.54 -30.58
CA LEU A 10 -16.90 -2.35 -31.77
C LEU A 10 -17.83 -3.58 -31.79
N ALA A 11 -18.09 -4.19 -30.63
CA ALA A 11 -19.03 -5.29 -30.52
C ALA A 11 -20.47 -4.86 -30.85
N LEU A 12 -20.90 -3.67 -30.43
CA LEU A 12 -22.21 -3.11 -30.73
C LEU A 12 -22.33 -2.64 -32.19
N ALA A 13 -21.22 -2.26 -32.82
CA ALA A 13 -21.16 -1.95 -34.25
C ALA A 13 -21.19 -3.20 -35.15
N GLY A 14 -21.21 -4.40 -34.57
CA GLY A 14 -21.33 -5.66 -35.33
C GLY A 14 -20.01 -6.27 -35.80
N HIS A 15 -18.86 -5.77 -35.33
CA HIS A 15 -17.56 -6.32 -35.73
C HIS A 15 -17.35 -7.77 -35.27
N SER A 16 -16.63 -8.51 -36.10
CA SER A 16 -16.23 -9.89 -35.82
C SER A 16 -15.17 -9.94 -34.71
N TYR A 17 -15.00 -11.11 -34.09
CA TYR A 17 -13.97 -11.29 -33.07
C TYR A 17 -12.57 -10.97 -33.60
N SER A 18 -12.24 -11.36 -34.83
CA SER A 18 -10.91 -11.14 -35.40
C SER A 18 -10.63 -9.67 -35.66
N GLU A 19 -11.62 -8.89 -36.11
CA GLU A 19 -11.50 -7.44 -36.32
C GLU A 19 -11.27 -6.71 -34.99
N ILE A 20 -12.00 -7.10 -33.94
CA ILE A 20 -11.86 -6.50 -32.61
C ILE A 20 -10.48 -6.83 -32.01
N VAL A 21 -10.00 -8.07 -32.16
CA VAL A 21 -8.64 -8.45 -31.73
C VAL A 21 -7.60 -7.63 -32.47
N ALA A 22 -7.74 -7.46 -33.79
CA ALA A 22 -6.79 -6.69 -34.59
C ALA A 22 -6.80 -5.19 -34.24
N ALA A 23 -7.96 -4.61 -33.93
CA ALA A 23 -8.10 -3.19 -33.63
C ALA A 23 -7.66 -2.81 -32.20
N VAL A 24 -7.89 -3.71 -31.23
CA VAL A 24 -7.72 -3.42 -29.80
C VAL A 24 -6.57 -4.20 -29.17
N GLY A 25 -6.12 -5.31 -29.78
CA GLY A 25 -5.07 -6.15 -29.18
C GLY A 25 -5.55 -6.98 -27.98
N CYS A 26 -6.86 -7.11 -27.78
CA CYS A 26 -7.46 -7.86 -26.67
C CYS A 26 -7.58 -9.36 -26.96
N SER A 27 -7.81 -10.16 -25.91
CA SER A 27 -8.05 -11.59 -26.05
C SER A 27 -9.49 -11.89 -26.51
N ARG A 28 -9.68 -12.98 -27.27
CA ARG A 28 -11.04 -13.45 -27.63
C ARG A 28 -11.93 -13.74 -26.41
N ARG A 29 -11.32 -14.10 -25.26
CA ARG A 29 -12.04 -14.30 -24.00
C ARG A 29 -12.63 -12.99 -23.45
N GLU A 30 -11.90 -11.89 -23.54
CA GLU A 30 -12.40 -10.57 -23.14
C GLU A 30 -13.55 -10.11 -24.03
N ILE A 31 -13.44 -10.32 -25.35
CA ILE A 31 -14.53 -10.01 -26.29
C ILE A 31 -15.79 -10.81 -25.95
N ALA A 32 -15.65 -12.10 -25.64
CA ALA A 32 -16.77 -12.94 -25.25
C ALA A 32 -17.41 -12.48 -23.93
N ALA A 33 -16.60 -12.09 -22.95
CA ALA A 33 -17.08 -11.52 -21.70
C ALA A 33 -17.86 -10.22 -21.94
N VAL A 34 -17.34 -9.31 -22.77
CA VAL A 34 -18.02 -8.05 -23.11
C VAL A 34 -19.34 -8.29 -23.83
N LYS A 35 -19.36 -9.17 -24.84
CA LYS A 35 -20.61 -9.53 -25.55
C LYS A 35 -21.65 -10.14 -24.60
N LYS A 36 -21.22 -10.99 -23.68
CA LYS A 36 -22.11 -11.56 -22.65
C LYS A 36 -22.69 -10.47 -21.74
N THR A 37 -21.89 -9.51 -21.30
CA THR A 37 -22.34 -8.38 -20.48
C THR A 37 -23.32 -7.47 -21.23
N ILE A 38 -23.05 -7.16 -22.50
CA ILE A 38 -23.97 -6.40 -23.36
C ILE A 38 -25.35 -7.08 -23.39
N THR A 39 -25.38 -8.38 -23.65
CA THR A 39 -26.63 -9.16 -23.70
C THR A 39 -27.32 -9.22 -22.34
N ALA A 40 -26.57 -9.41 -21.26
CA ALA A 40 -27.13 -9.53 -19.91
C ALA A 40 -27.80 -8.25 -19.41
N TYR A 41 -27.24 -7.09 -19.74
CA TYR A 41 -27.75 -5.78 -19.32
C TYR A 41 -28.56 -5.06 -20.41
N GLY A 42 -28.73 -5.66 -21.60
CA GLY A 42 -29.45 -5.05 -22.71
C GLY A 42 -28.84 -3.73 -23.18
N ILE A 43 -27.51 -3.59 -23.14
CA ILE A 43 -26.81 -2.33 -23.40
C ILE A 43 -26.92 -1.97 -24.89
N THR A 44 -27.42 -0.79 -25.18
CA THR A 44 -27.49 -0.24 -26.54
C THR A 44 -26.26 0.61 -26.90
N ALA A 45 -26.02 0.84 -28.19
CA ALA A 45 -24.91 1.68 -28.67
C ALA A 45 -24.92 3.11 -28.08
N GLY A 46 -26.11 3.70 -27.89
CA GLY A 46 -26.27 5.03 -27.27
C GLY A 46 -25.89 5.04 -25.78
N GLN A 47 -26.27 3.99 -25.04
CA GLN A 47 -25.89 3.83 -23.64
C GLN A 47 -24.38 3.59 -23.49
N ALA A 48 -23.81 2.72 -24.31
CA ALA A 48 -22.37 2.45 -24.30
C ALA A 48 -21.50 3.70 -24.54
N SER A 49 -21.98 4.61 -25.39
CA SER A 49 -21.26 5.84 -25.73
C SER A 49 -21.27 6.87 -24.61
N SER A 50 -22.39 6.97 -23.89
CA SER A 50 -22.60 7.92 -22.79
C SER A 50 -21.94 7.49 -21.47
N MET A 51 -21.68 6.19 -21.29
CA MET A 51 -21.00 5.67 -20.10
C MET A 51 -19.53 6.10 -20.01
N ASN A 52 -19.10 6.46 -18.81
CA ASN A 52 -17.71 6.75 -18.49
C ASN A 52 -16.90 5.43 -18.41
N PRO A 53 -15.63 5.39 -18.85
CA PRO A 53 -14.70 4.29 -18.58
C PRO A 53 -14.77 3.67 -17.18
N ALA A 54 -14.95 4.48 -16.12
CA ALA A 54 -15.07 3.97 -14.75
C ALA A 54 -16.34 3.12 -14.52
N GLU A 55 -17.47 3.53 -15.10
CA GLU A 55 -18.74 2.80 -14.99
C GLU A 55 -18.67 1.47 -15.75
N ILE A 56 -18.06 1.48 -16.94
CA ILE A 56 -17.82 0.28 -17.74
C ILE A 56 -16.87 -0.67 -17.00
N ALA A 57 -15.79 -0.16 -16.39
CA ALA A 57 -14.89 -0.97 -15.59
C ALA A 57 -15.61 -1.64 -14.39
N GLY A 58 -16.58 -0.95 -13.79
CA GLY A 58 -17.42 -1.50 -12.72
C GLY A 58 -18.28 -2.69 -13.15
N MET A 59 -18.62 -2.81 -14.45
CA MET A 59 -19.37 -3.95 -15.00
C MET A 59 -18.53 -5.22 -15.20
N PHE A 60 -17.20 -5.08 -15.18
CA PHE A 60 -16.25 -6.19 -15.27
C PHE A 60 -15.42 -6.27 -13.99
N PRO A 61 -16.03 -6.61 -12.84
CA PRO A 61 -15.29 -6.73 -11.61
C PRO A 61 -14.24 -7.84 -11.79
N ASP A 62 -12.97 -7.47 -11.73
CA ASP A 62 -11.88 -8.44 -11.66
C ASP A 62 -12.14 -9.28 -10.41
N GLY A 63 -12.54 -10.54 -10.60
CA GLY A 63 -12.88 -11.47 -9.52
C GLY A 63 -11.74 -11.71 -8.54
N ARG A 64 -10.55 -11.17 -8.82
CA ARG A 64 -9.40 -11.10 -7.91
C ARG A 64 -9.58 -10.12 -6.75
N LYS A 65 -10.53 -9.17 -6.81
CA LYS A 65 -10.88 -8.28 -5.69
C LYS A 65 -12.15 -8.75 -4.97
N ARG A 66 -12.13 -9.98 -4.44
CA ARG A 66 -12.89 -10.27 -3.22
C ARG A 66 -12.02 -9.92 -2.02
N VAL A 67 -11.76 -8.63 -1.81
CA VAL A 67 -11.55 -8.18 -0.43
C VAL A 67 -12.94 -8.27 0.17
N SER A 68 -13.30 -9.43 0.73
CA SER A 68 -14.59 -9.53 1.43
C SER A 68 -14.59 -8.45 2.50
N GLU A 69 -15.61 -7.62 2.51
CA GLU A 69 -15.80 -6.52 3.48
C GLU A 69 -15.78 -7.02 4.93
N ASP A 70 -15.88 -8.34 5.12
CA ASP A 70 -15.83 -9.06 6.39
C ASP A 70 -14.46 -9.12 7.09
N TYR A 71 -13.36 -8.65 6.49
CA TYR A 71 -12.04 -8.74 7.16
C TYR A 71 -11.82 -7.61 8.16
N THR A 72 -11.51 -7.97 9.41
CA THR A 72 -11.17 -7.02 10.47
C THR A 72 -9.81 -6.38 10.17
N LYS A 73 -9.77 -5.06 9.98
CA LYS A 73 -8.53 -4.33 9.72
C LYS A 73 -7.66 -4.26 10.98
N PRO A 74 -6.36 -4.61 10.91
CA PRO A 74 -5.45 -4.39 12.03
C PRO A 74 -5.18 -2.90 12.26
N ASP A 75 -4.96 -2.52 13.52
CA ASP A 75 -4.43 -1.20 13.88
C ASP A 75 -2.91 -1.15 13.65
N PHE A 76 -2.50 -0.80 12.43
CA PHE A 76 -1.09 -0.73 12.06
C PHE A 76 -0.35 0.47 12.66
N ASP A 77 -1.05 1.53 13.06
CA ASP A 77 -0.42 2.68 13.71
C ASP A 77 0.12 2.31 15.07
N ARG A 78 -0.69 1.59 15.86
CA ARG A 78 -0.25 1.05 17.15
C ARG A 78 0.89 0.06 16.99
N VAL A 79 0.84 -0.78 15.96
CA VAL A 79 1.92 -1.76 15.66
C VAL A 79 3.22 -1.03 15.33
N LEU A 80 3.17 -0.03 14.44
CA LEU A 80 4.34 0.76 14.07
C LEU A 80 4.93 1.50 15.28
N ALA A 81 4.08 2.13 16.10
CA ALA A 81 4.52 2.79 17.34
C ALA A 81 5.19 1.80 18.30
N SER A 82 4.64 0.59 18.46
CA SER A 82 5.22 -0.45 19.31
C SER A 82 6.59 -0.92 18.81
N MET A 83 6.76 -1.04 17.49
CA MET A 83 8.05 -1.39 16.88
C MET A 83 9.10 -0.29 17.05
N LYS A 84 8.71 0.98 16.93
CA LYS A 84 9.61 2.12 17.17
C LYS A 84 10.05 2.20 18.63
N PHE A 85 9.15 1.92 19.56
CA PHE A 85 9.44 1.98 20.99
C PHE A 85 10.25 0.77 21.49
N ASN A 86 9.98 -0.43 20.97
CA ASN A 86 10.62 -1.66 21.40
C ASN A 86 11.27 -2.41 20.24
N ARG A 87 12.60 -2.40 20.18
CA ARG A 87 13.39 -3.09 19.14
C ARG A 87 13.18 -4.61 19.08
N HIS A 88 12.67 -5.22 20.14
CA HIS A 88 12.43 -6.66 20.24
C HIS A 88 10.98 -7.04 19.88
N PHE A 89 10.12 -6.04 19.64
CA PHE A 89 8.75 -6.30 19.21
C PHE A 89 8.71 -6.65 17.73
N THR A 90 8.21 -7.85 17.39
CA THR A 90 8.23 -8.36 16.03
C THR A 90 6.87 -8.29 15.35
N ILE A 91 6.86 -8.30 14.01
CA ILE A 91 5.63 -8.33 13.22
C ILE A 91 4.81 -9.62 13.46
N GLN A 92 5.47 -10.72 13.76
CA GLN A 92 4.83 -11.98 14.12
C GLN A 92 4.11 -11.88 15.47
N GLN A 93 4.69 -11.19 16.46
CA GLN A 93 4.02 -10.91 17.73
C GLN A 93 2.82 -9.98 17.53
N ALA A 94 2.95 -8.98 16.65
CA ALA A 94 1.82 -8.10 16.29
C ALA A 94 0.66 -8.87 15.66
N TRP A 95 0.97 -9.79 14.74
CA TRP A 95 -0.04 -10.67 14.13
C TRP A 95 -0.71 -11.58 15.16
N GLY A 96 0.06 -12.17 16.07
CA GLY A 96 -0.50 -12.99 17.17
C GLY A 96 -1.47 -12.20 18.06
N LYS A 97 -1.11 -10.96 18.42
CA LYS A 97 -2.01 -10.06 19.17
C LYS A 97 -3.27 -9.71 18.38
N TYR A 98 -3.15 -9.48 17.08
CA TYR A 98 -4.30 -9.22 16.19
C TYR A 98 -5.27 -10.40 16.09
N LEU A 99 -4.77 -11.64 16.10
CA LEU A 99 -5.61 -12.85 16.14
C LEU A 99 -6.32 -13.00 17.48
N ALA A 100 -5.64 -12.67 18.59
CA ALA A 100 -6.18 -12.77 19.94
C ALA A 100 -7.16 -11.65 20.29
N ASP A 101 -7.20 -10.56 19.51
CA ASP A 101 -8.07 -9.42 19.76
C ASP A 101 -9.55 -9.78 19.47
N PRO A 102 -10.42 -9.79 20.49
CA PRO A 102 -11.84 -10.08 20.32
C PRO A 102 -12.60 -8.92 19.67
N VAL A 103 -11.99 -7.73 19.55
CA VAL A 103 -12.58 -6.58 18.90
C VAL A 103 -12.56 -6.80 17.38
N GLY A 104 -13.76 -7.01 16.82
CA GLY A 104 -13.98 -7.25 15.40
C GLY A 104 -14.33 -8.70 15.12
N ALA A 105 -15.63 -9.00 15.09
CA ALA A 105 -16.21 -10.30 14.76
C ALA A 105 -16.01 -10.74 13.28
N GLY A 106 -15.20 -10.00 12.52
CA GLY A 106 -14.84 -10.29 11.15
C GLY A 106 -13.71 -11.31 11.02
N LYS A 107 -13.51 -11.79 9.79
CA LYS A 107 -12.41 -12.69 9.44
C LYS A 107 -11.07 -12.00 9.71
N LYS A 108 -10.11 -12.76 10.21
CA LYS A 108 -8.74 -12.25 10.43
C LYS A 108 -7.86 -12.57 9.22
N TYR A 109 -6.93 -11.67 8.90
CA TYR A 109 -5.94 -11.91 7.85
C TYR A 109 -4.94 -13.00 8.25
N GLY A 110 -4.59 -13.87 7.29
CA GLY A 110 -3.45 -14.77 7.42
C GLY A 110 -2.13 -13.99 7.45
N TYR A 111 -1.07 -14.63 7.97
CA TYR A 111 0.21 -13.96 8.23
C TYR A 111 0.81 -13.26 7.01
N SER A 112 0.85 -13.91 5.85
CA SER A 112 1.42 -13.32 4.63
C SER A 112 0.68 -12.04 4.20
N GLN A 113 -0.65 -12.04 4.25
CA GLN A 113 -1.46 -10.87 3.89
C GLN A 113 -1.31 -9.76 4.93
N TYR A 114 -1.20 -10.12 6.22
CA TYR A 114 -0.94 -9.16 7.29
C TYR A 114 0.40 -8.44 7.08
N CYS A 115 1.46 -9.19 6.76
CA CYS A 115 2.78 -8.62 6.47
C CYS A 115 2.75 -7.69 5.25
N ALA A 116 2.07 -8.09 4.18
CA ALA A 116 1.93 -7.25 2.98
C ALA A 116 1.23 -5.92 3.29
N LEU A 117 0.09 -5.99 3.99
CA LEU A 117 -0.67 -4.80 4.39
C LEU A 117 0.13 -3.88 5.34
N PHE A 118 0.88 -4.46 6.28
CA PHE A 118 1.75 -3.69 7.16
C PHE A 118 2.90 -3.03 6.40
N ALA A 119 3.53 -3.73 5.45
CA ALA A 119 4.61 -3.17 4.64
C ALA A 119 4.13 -1.97 3.80
N ASP A 120 2.94 -2.07 3.20
CA ASP A 120 2.31 -0.96 2.49
C ASP A 120 2.04 0.24 3.41
N HIS A 121 1.54 -0.02 4.63
CA HIS A 121 1.29 1.00 5.64
C HIS A 121 2.58 1.69 6.11
N ALA A 122 3.61 0.90 6.42
CA ALA A 122 4.91 1.39 6.87
C ALA A 122 5.60 2.22 5.78
N ARG A 123 5.50 1.84 4.51
CA ARG A 123 6.05 2.63 3.40
C ARG A 123 5.46 4.05 3.33
N ILE A 124 4.18 4.21 3.68
CA ILE A 124 3.50 5.50 3.65
C ILE A 124 3.78 6.33 4.91
N LYS A 125 3.86 5.69 6.08
CA LYS A 125 3.93 6.38 7.38
C LYS A 125 5.32 6.44 8.02
N ASP A 126 6.24 5.58 7.61
CA ASP A 126 7.62 5.55 8.09
C ASP A 126 8.57 5.97 6.97
N VAL A 127 8.30 7.15 6.41
CA VAL A 127 9.15 7.76 5.39
C VAL A 127 10.45 8.20 6.06
N VAL A 128 11.46 7.33 6.03
CA VAL A 128 12.83 7.69 6.36
C VAL A 128 13.45 8.28 5.11
N ALA A 129 13.71 9.59 5.12
CA ALA A 129 14.47 10.23 4.07
C ALA A 129 15.96 9.91 4.25
N THR A 130 16.58 9.28 3.25
CA THR A 130 18.03 9.18 3.20
C THR A 130 18.60 10.55 2.85
N LEU A 131 19.31 11.17 3.78
CA LEU A 131 20.08 12.38 3.51
C LEU A 131 21.38 11.99 2.81
N HIS A 132 21.53 12.41 1.55
CA HIS A 132 22.78 12.26 0.82
C HIS A 132 23.71 13.44 1.15
N HIS A 133 24.93 13.15 1.60
CA HIS A 133 25.96 14.15 1.87
C HIS A 133 27.16 13.92 0.96
N GLU A 134 27.70 15.00 0.38
CA GLU A 134 29.00 14.96 -0.28
C GLU A 134 30.09 14.69 0.77
N PRO A 135 30.97 13.70 0.57
CA PRO A 135 32.06 13.42 1.51
C PRO A 135 32.92 14.67 1.77
N GLY A 136 33.16 14.98 3.04
CA GLY A 136 33.98 16.12 3.45
C GLY A 136 33.32 17.51 3.39
N ARG A 137 32.07 17.61 2.91
CA ARG A 137 31.35 18.90 2.85
C ARG A 137 30.74 19.32 4.20
N THR A 138 30.31 18.36 5.01
CA THR A 138 29.72 18.60 6.33
C THR A 138 30.31 17.61 7.33
N MET A 139 30.73 18.10 8.50
CA MET A 139 31.13 17.29 9.64
C MET A 139 29.99 17.25 10.66
N LEU A 140 29.53 16.06 11.01
CA LEU A 140 28.53 15.85 12.05
C LEU A 140 29.24 15.37 13.31
N VAL A 141 29.12 16.13 14.40
CA VAL A 141 29.70 15.78 15.70
C VAL A 141 28.60 15.21 16.57
N ASP A 142 28.75 13.95 16.97
CA ASP A 142 27.86 13.30 17.94
C ASP A 142 28.56 13.12 19.29
N TRP A 143 27.80 13.16 20.36
CA TRP A 143 28.29 12.95 21.72
C TRP A 143 28.01 11.50 22.12
N ALA A 144 29.05 10.77 22.48
CA ALA A 144 28.90 9.40 22.94
C ALA A 144 29.10 9.30 24.46
N GLY A 145 28.16 8.64 25.14
CA GLY A 145 28.23 8.34 26.57
C GLY A 145 27.49 9.32 27.47
N ASP A 146 27.53 9.02 28.76
CA ASP A 146 26.87 9.82 29.80
C ASP A 146 27.59 11.16 30.02
N THR A 147 26.85 12.14 30.54
CA THR A 147 27.42 13.43 30.94
C THR A 147 28.22 13.23 32.21
N LEU A 148 29.49 13.61 32.19
CA LEU A 148 30.36 13.55 33.36
C LEU A 148 30.40 14.91 34.04
N GLU A 149 30.33 14.93 35.36
CA GLU A 149 30.55 16.15 36.14
C GLU A 149 32.06 16.35 36.36
N VAL A 150 32.55 17.52 35.98
CA VAL A 150 33.96 17.91 36.11
C VAL A 150 34.03 19.11 37.04
N LEU A 151 34.90 19.03 38.06
CA LEU A 151 35.19 20.15 38.94
C LEU A 151 36.24 21.04 38.29
N ASP A 152 35.91 22.31 38.07
CA ASP A 152 36.89 23.31 37.66
C ASP A 152 37.84 23.58 38.84
N ALA A 153 39.13 23.25 38.66
CA ALA A 153 40.15 23.41 39.69
C ALA A 153 40.48 24.87 40.03
N VAL A 154 40.11 25.83 39.17
CA VAL A 154 40.33 27.27 39.36
C VAL A 154 39.14 27.91 40.06
N THR A 155 37.92 27.57 39.65
CA THR A 155 36.69 28.21 40.16
C THR A 155 35.97 27.41 41.25
N GLY A 156 36.24 26.11 41.37
CA GLY A 156 35.58 25.21 42.33
C GLY A 156 34.13 24.88 41.97
N VAL A 157 33.68 25.20 40.75
CA VAL A 157 32.32 24.96 40.26
C VAL A 157 32.27 23.65 39.47
N TRP A 158 31.18 22.91 39.61
CA TRP A 158 30.91 21.70 38.82
C TRP A 158 30.33 22.06 37.46
N ASP A 159 30.90 21.52 36.40
CA ASP A 159 30.43 21.68 35.02
C ASP A 159 30.20 20.33 34.33
N ALA A 160 29.31 20.33 33.35
CA ALA A 160 28.91 19.15 32.59
C ALA A 160 29.83 18.95 31.38
N PHE A 161 30.66 17.91 31.42
CA PHE A 161 31.52 17.53 30.30
C PHE A 161 30.92 16.38 29.49
N ARG A 162 31.01 16.48 28.17
CA ARG A 162 30.75 15.38 27.25
C ARG A 162 31.95 15.20 26.32
N LYS A 163 32.26 13.95 25.98
CA LYS A 163 33.32 13.63 25.02
C LYS A 163 32.74 13.58 23.62
N ALA A 164 33.22 14.44 22.73
CA ALA A 164 32.85 14.41 21.32
C ALA A 164 33.47 13.19 20.63
N ARG A 165 32.73 12.57 19.70
CA ARG A 165 33.25 11.57 18.78
C ARG A 165 33.24 12.15 17.37
N PHE A 166 34.34 11.90 16.64
CA PHE A 166 34.50 12.26 15.23
C PHE A 166 34.36 11.01 14.36
#